data_AF-A0A382MDT7-F1
#
_entry.id   AF-A0A382MDT7-F1
#
_cell.length_a   1.000
_cell.length_b   1.000
_cell.length_c   1.000
_cell.angle_alpha   90.00
_cell.angle_beta   90.00
_cell.angle_gamma   90.00
#
_symmetry.space_group_name_H-M   'P 1'
#
loop_
_entity.id
_entity.type
_entity.pdbx_description
1 polymer ?
#
loop_
_entity_poly.entity_id
_entity_poly.type
_entity_poly.pdbx_seq_one_letter_code
_entity_poly.pdbx_strand_id
1 'polypeptide(L)'
;MRKTYTKMSSLVIIGLMILSGCVEDDIVEQVENGDPQAIMTVAGATGFEQFVRVTVGDTVDFDGSLSIDLDGTIESYEWDFGDSNNGSGVTASHVYTISGDYQASLTVTDDSGSTNT
;
A
#
# COMPACT_ATOMS: atom_id res chain seq x y z
N MET A 1 28.19 -23.21 7.56
CA MET A 1 26.73 -23.04 7.37
C MET A 1 26.42 -21.56 7.52
N ARG A 2 26.08 -20.85 6.43
CA ARG A 2 25.67 -19.44 6.48
C ARG A 2 24.18 -19.40 6.80
N LYS A 3 23.83 -18.88 7.97
CA LYS A 3 22.44 -18.53 8.30
C LYS A 3 22.26 -17.06 7.96
N THR A 4 21.40 -16.79 6.99
CA THR A 4 20.88 -15.46 6.68
C THR A 4 19.94 -15.03 7.80
N TYR A 5 20.18 -13.86 8.38
CA TYR A 5 19.34 -13.29 9.44
C TYR A 5 18.37 -12.28 8.81
N THR A 6 17.07 -12.58 8.89
CA THR A 6 15.99 -11.61 8.62
C THR A 6 15.69 -10.88 9.92
N LYS A 7 15.67 -9.55 9.86
CA LYS A 7 15.45 -8.60 10.96
C LYS A 7 14.21 -9.01 11.76
N MET A 8 14.39 -9.43 13.01
CA MET A 8 13.30 -9.76 13.94
C MET A 8 13.25 -8.67 15.01
N SER A 9 12.22 -7.84 14.91
CA SER A 9 11.82 -6.90 15.96
C SER A 9 10.88 -7.63 16.94
N SER A 10 11.12 -7.44 18.25
CA SER A 10 10.19 -7.65 19.39
C SER A 10 9.91 -9.09 19.88
N LEU A 11 9.81 -9.47 21.17
CA LEU A 11 10.20 -9.02 22.53
C LEU A 11 9.77 -10.17 23.51
N VAL A 12 10.12 -10.08 24.81
CA VAL A 12 9.48 -10.73 26.00
C VAL A 12 10.24 -11.91 26.67
N ILE A 13 11.19 -11.58 27.56
CA ILE A 13 11.36 -12.28 28.85
C ILE A 13 11.14 -11.22 29.94
N ILE A 14 10.12 -11.46 30.77
CA ILE A 14 9.61 -10.58 31.82
C ILE A 14 10.33 -10.83 33.15
N GLY A 15 10.62 -9.74 33.86
CA GLY A 15 10.32 -9.65 35.29
C GLY A 15 11.46 -9.90 36.26
N LEU A 16 11.63 -8.93 37.17
CA LEU A 16 12.42 -8.98 38.40
C LEU A 16 13.90 -8.58 38.26
N MET A 17 14.20 -7.31 38.54
CA MET A 17 15.50 -6.96 39.12
C MET A 17 15.28 -6.51 40.57
N ILE A 18 15.65 -7.39 41.52
CA ILE A 18 16.01 -6.97 42.87
C ILE A 18 17.48 -7.36 43.12
N LEU A 19 18.27 -6.32 43.40
CA LEU A 19 19.66 -6.26 43.89
C LEU A 19 20.84 -6.26 42.87
N SER A 20 20.86 -5.27 41.96
CA SER A 20 22.04 -4.40 41.68
C SER A 20 21.67 -3.34 40.64
N GLY A 21 21.32 -2.13 41.09
CA GLY A 21 21.20 -0.93 40.25
C GLY A 21 20.11 -0.99 39.16
N CYS A 22 18.86 -0.79 39.58
CA CYS A 22 17.65 -0.83 38.75
C CYS A 22 17.73 0.04 37.48
N VAL A 23 17.38 -0.55 36.34
CA VAL A 23 17.23 0.14 35.04
C VAL A 23 15.84 0.78 35.01
N GLU A 24 15.78 2.10 34.90
CA GLU A 24 14.53 2.86 34.76
C GLU A 24 14.09 2.82 33.29
N ASP A 25 13.26 1.83 32.98
CA ASP A 25 11.93 1.99 32.37
C ASP A 25 11.79 3.04 31.26
N ASP A 26 12.13 2.65 30.02
CA ASP A 26 11.62 3.26 28.79
C ASP A 26 11.24 2.13 27.81
N ILE A 27 10.25 1.31 28.17
CA ILE A 27 9.53 0.47 27.20
C ILE A 27 8.28 1.24 26.79
N VAL A 28 8.45 2.25 25.95
CA VAL A 28 7.33 2.74 25.14
C VAL A 28 7.13 1.70 24.05
N GLU A 29 6.01 0.97 24.08
CA GLU A 29 5.51 0.27 22.90
C GLU A 29 5.25 1.34 21.83
N GLN A 30 6.23 1.61 20.99
CA GLN A 30 6.00 2.35 19.77
C GLN A 30 5.09 1.43 18.93
N VAL A 31 3.80 1.74 18.86
CA VAL A 31 2.94 1.22 17.80
C VAL A 31 3.47 1.90 16.53
N GLU A 32 4.44 1.27 15.89
CA GLU A 32 4.96 1.72 14.61
C GLU A 32 3.85 1.50 13.57
N ASN A 33 3.43 2.58 12.90
CA ASN A 33 2.44 2.54 11.83
C ASN A 33 2.97 1.69 10.66
N GLY A 34 2.18 0.73 10.20
CA GLY A 34 2.47 -0.09 9.04
C GLY A 34 2.38 0.70 7.74
N ASP A 35 2.90 0.14 6.65
CA ASP A 35 2.65 0.70 5.32
C ASP A 35 1.24 0.31 4.85
N PRO A 36 0.51 1.19 4.14
CA PRO A 36 -0.78 0.82 3.56
C PRO A 36 -0.61 -0.21 2.44
N GLN A 37 -1.66 -0.95 2.12
CA GLN A 37 -1.71 -1.89 0.99
C GLN A 37 -2.53 -1.28 -0.15
N ALA A 38 -1.86 -0.94 -1.25
CA ALA A 38 -2.51 -0.52 -2.50
C ALA A 38 -3.14 -1.72 -3.22
N ILE A 39 -4.44 -1.68 -3.46
CA ILE A 39 -5.14 -2.69 -4.27
C ILE A 39 -5.91 -1.97 -5.37
N MET A 40 -5.47 -2.16 -6.62
CA MET A 40 -6.12 -1.65 -7.82
C MET A 40 -6.94 -2.75 -8.49
N THR A 41 -8.18 -2.42 -8.88
CA THR A 41 -9.01 -3.21 -9.78
C THR A 41 -9.48 -2.37 -10.96
N VAL A 42 -9.74 -3.02 -12.10
CA VAL A 42 -10.24 -2.36 -13.32
C VAL A 42 -11.54 -3.02 -13.74
N ALA A 43 -12.57 -2.21 -14.03
CA ALA A 43 -13.86 -2.72 -14.47
C ALA A 43 -13.70 -3.58 -15.74
N GLY A 44 -14.30 -4.78 -15.74
CA GLY A 44 -14.22 -5.71 -16.86
C GLY A 44 -12.97 -6.60 -16.89
N ALA A 45 -12.04 -6.44 -15.94
CA ALA A 45 -11.01 -7.43 -15.70
C ALA A 45 -11.67 -8.75 -15.29
N THR A 46 -11.76 -9.69 -16.24
CA THR A 46 -12.33 -11.01 -16.02
C THR A 46 -11.19 -12.02 -16.01
N GLY A 47 -10.78 -12.42 -14.80
CA GLY A 47 -9.74 -13.43 -14.59
C GLY A 47 -8.56 -12.91 -13.78
N PHE A 48 -7.58 -13.79 -13.58
CA PHE A 48 -6.33 -13.49 -12.86
C PHE A 48 -5.25 -12.90 -13.78
N GLU A 49 -5.63 -12.47 -14.99
CA GLU A 49 -4.70 -11.92 -15.96
C GLU A 49 -4.50 -10.43 -15.64
N GLN A 50 -3.24 -10.05 -15.44
CA GLN A 50 -2.81 -8.68 -15.15
C GLN A 50 -3.02 -7.72 -16.34
N PHE A 51 -3.50 -8.23 -17.48
CA PHE A 51 -3.70 -7.47 -18.71
C PHE A 51 -5.19 -7.35 -19.05
N VAL A 52 -5.70 -6.11 -19.06
CA VAL A 52 -7.05 -5.79 -19.52
C VAL A 52 -6.98 -5.25 -20.95
N ARG A 53 -7.86 -5.75 -21.83
CA ARG A 53 -7.98 -5.24 -23.21
C ARG A 53 -9.16 -4.30 -23.30
N VAL A 54 -8.91 -3.09 -23.80
CA VAL A 54 -9.91 -2.03 -23.99
C VAL A 54 -9.82 -1.49 -25.41
N THR A 55 -10.91 -0.94 -25.94
CA THR A 55 -10.88 -0.25 -27.23
C THR A 55 -10.41 1.18 -27.01
N VAL A 56 -9.62 1.71 -27.94
CA VAL A 56 -9.27 3.15 -27.94
C VAL A 56 -10.56 3.97 -27.94
N GLY A 57 -10.64 4.93 -27.02
CA GLY A 57 -11.81 5.78 -26.82
C GLY A 57 -12.86 5.23 -25.84
N ASP A 58 -12.74 3.98 -25.38
CA ASP A 58 -13.57 3.46 -24.29
C ASP A 58 -13.14 4.09 -22.96
N THR A 59 -14.10 4.27 -22.07
CA THR A 59 -13.82 4.65 -20.67
C THR A 59 -13.37 3.41 -19.89
N VAL A 60 -12.27 3.55 -19.18
CA VAL A 60 -11.71 2.56 -18.26
C VAL A 60 -11.94 3.06 -16.85
N ASP A 61 -12.70 2.31 -16.07
CA ASP A 61 -12.96 2.61 -14.66
C ASP A 61 -11.99 1.84 -13.76
N PHE A 62 -11.31 2.57 -12.90
CA PHE A 62 -10.37 2.10 -11.90
C PHE A 62 -10.98 2.21 -10.51
N ASP A 63 -10.77 1.19 -9.69
CA ASP A 63 -11.32 1.11 -8.33
C ASP A 63 -10.23 0.65 -7.35
N GLY A 64 -9.90 1.54 -6.42
CA GLY A 64 -8.94 1.36 -5.34
C GLY A 64 -9.59 1.02 -3.99
N SER A 65 -10.92 0.85 -3.93
CA SER A 65 -11.70 0.69 -2.70
C SER A 65 -11.36 -0.54 -1.86
N LEU A 66 -10.62 -1.50 -2.43
CA LEU A 66 -10.10 -2.66 -1.71
C LEU A 66 -8.77 -2.40 -1.02
N SER A 67 -8.16 -1.23 -1.20
CA SER A 67 -6.94 -0.83 -0.48
C SER A 67 -7.23 -0.73 1.01
N ILE A 68 -6.26 -1.12 1.82
CA ILE A 68 -6.41 -1.17 3.27
C ILE A 68 -5.17 -0.65 3.98
N ASP A 69 -5.38 -0.10 5.16
CA ASP A 69 -4.36 0.06 6.17
C ASP A 69 -4.83 -0.68 7.43
N LEU A 70 -3.95 -1.47 8.06
CA LEU A 70 -4.33 -2.40 9.13
C LEU A 70 -4.27 -1.74 10.52
N ASP A 71 -3.48 -0.68 10.67
CA ASP A 71 -3.30 0.05 11.91
C ASP A 71 -3.62 1.54 11.81
N GLY A 72 -3.93 2.06 10.62
CA GLY A 72 -4.43 3.41 10.40
C GLY A 72 -5.58 3.49 9.39
N THR A 73 -5.65 4.61 8.69
CA THR A 73 -6.63 4.93 7.65
C THR A 73 -5.96 5.51 6.42
N ILE A 74 -6.45 5.17 5.22
CA ILE A 74 -5.95 5.76 3.98
C ILE A 74 -6.50 7.18 3.82
N GLU A 75 -5.60 8.17 3.73
CA GLU A 75 -5.93 9.58 3.50
C GLU A 75 -6.06 9.93 2.01
N SER A 76 -5.24 9.32 1.14
CA SER A 76 -5.20 9.70 -0.26
C SER A 76 -5.00 8.52 -1.22
N TYR A 77 -5.48 8.72 -2.45
CA TYR A 77 -5.40 7.79 -3.58
C TYR A 77 -4.97 8.59 -4.80
N GLU A 78 -3.84 8.22 -5.39
CA GLU A 78 -3.23 8.86 -6.55
C GLU A 78 -3.05 7.84 -7.67
N TRP A 79 -3.57 8.15 -8.85
CA TRP A 79 -3.53 7.27 -10.02
C TRP A 79 -2.54 7.78 -11.04
N ASP A 80 -1.68 6.90 -11.56
CA ASP A 80 -0.93 7.11 -12.81
C ASP A 80 -1.53 6.17 -13.86
N PHE A 81 -2.01 6.70 -14.97
CA PHE A 81 -2.63 5.90 -16.03
C PHE A 81 -1.60 5.32 -17.02
N GLY A 82 -0.31 5.64 -16.86
CA GLY A 82 0.78 5.16 -17.71
C GLY A 82 0.92 5.91 -19.04
N ASP A 83 0.12 6.95 -19.27
CA ASP A 83 0.11 7.78 -20.49
C ASP A 83 0.45 9.26 -20.21
N SER A 84 1.06 9.54 -19.06
CA SER A 84 1.36 10.88 -18.53
C SER A 84 0.15 11.65 -17.99
N ASN A 85 -1.05 11.07 -18.00
CA ASN A 85 -2.19 11.60 -17.25
C ASN A 85 -2.28 10.94 -15.87
N ASN A 86 -2.85 11.69 -14.93
CA ASN A 86 -3.06 11.25 -13.56
C ASN A 86 -4.52 11.44 -13.15
N GLY A 87 -4.89 10.80 -12.04
CA GLY A 87 -6.19 10.91 -11.39
C GLY A 87 -6.06 10.87 -9.88
N SER A 88 -7.17 11.11 -9.18
CA SER A 88 -7.21 11.03 -7.72
C SER A 88 -8.57 10.54 -7.23
N GLY A 89 -8.59 10.10 -5.97
CA GLY A 89 -9.78 9.58 -5.30
C GLY A 89 -9.87 8.06 -5.31
N VAL A 90 -10.75 7.50 -4.48
CA VAL A 90 -10.91 6.04 -4.30
C VAL A 90 -11.20 5.33 -5.63
N THR A 91 -11.93 5.98 -6.52
CA THR A 91 -12.21 5.53 -7.89
C THR A 91 -11.79 6.61 -8.88
N ALA A 92 -11.33 6.21 -10.06
CA ALA A 92 -11.02 7.13 -11.16
C ALA A 92 -11.46 6.54 -12.50
N SER A 93 -11.69 7.39 -13.49
CA SER A 93 -12.04 6.98 -14.86
C SER A 93 -11.09 7.64 -15.86
N HIS A 94 -10.61 6.88 -16.84
CA HIS A 94 -9.69 7.40 -17.87
C HIS A 94 -10.04 6.90 -19.27
N VAL A 95 -9.64 7.64 -20.31
CA VAL A 95 -9.84 7.28 -21.72
C VAL A 95 -8.50 7.31 -22.45
N TYR A 96 -8.06 6.16 -22.94
CA TYR A 96 -6.87 6.06 -23.79
C TYR A 96 -7.22 6.41 -25.24
N THR A 97 -6.60 7.47 -25.77
CA THR A 97 -6.88 8.00 -27.13
C THR A 97 -5.93 7.46 -28.20
N ILE A 98 -4.84 6.83 -27.79
CA ILE A 98 -3.83 6.22 -28.66
C ILE A 98 -3.76 4.74 -28.31
N SER A 99 -3.62 3.88 -29.32
CA SER A 99 -3.41 2.45 -29.08
C SER A 99 -2.01 2.21 -28.52
N GLY A 100 -1.91 1.46 -27.43
CA GLY A 100 -0.64 1.09 -26.81
C GLY A 100 -0.85 0.21 -25.59
N ASP A 101 0.27 -0.26 -25.03
CA ASP A 101 0.29 -0.92 -23.73
C ASP A 101 0.56 0.15 -22.67
N TYR A 102 -0.33 0.22 -21.68
CA TYR A 102 -0.25 1.19 -20.58
C TYR A 102 -0.15 0.45 -19.26
N GLN A 103 0.80 0.85 -18.42
CA GLN A 103 0.92 0.37 -17.06
C GLN A 103 0.31 1.40 -16.13
N ALA A 104 -0.94 1.19 -15.75
CA ALA A 104 -1.58 1.98 -14.71
C ALA A 104 -1.09 1.55 -13.32
N SER A 105 -1.00 2.47 -12.37
CA SER A 105 -0.69 2.21 -10.97
C SER A 105 -1.52 3.09 -10.03
N LEU A 106 -1.67 2.61 -8.80
CA LEU A 106 -2.33 3.31 -7.69
C LEU A 106 -1.31 3.48 -6.58
N THR A 107 -1.08 4.72 -6.15
CA THR A 107 -0.37 5.02 -4.91
C THR A 107 -1.38 5.41 -3.83
N VAL A 108 -1.31 4.78 -2.67
CA VAL A 108 -2.11 5.15 -1.48
C VAL A 108 -1.22 5.75 -0.41
N THR A 109 -1.73 6.74 0.33
CA THR A 109 -1.07 7.34 1.50
C THR A 109 -1.96 7.20 2.72
N ASP A 110 -1.41 6.79 3.87
CA ASP A 110 -2.13 6.70 5.14
C ASP A 110 -2.06 7.99 5.99
N ASP A 111 -2.72 7.98 7.15
CA ASP A 111 -2.79 9.11 8.10
C ASP A 111 -1.48 9.38 8.86
N SER A 112 -0.50 8.49 8.72
CA SER A 112 0.87 8.70 9.18
C SER A 112 1.80 9.22 8.06
N GLY A 113 1.29 9.32 6.83
CA GLY A 113 2.04 9.77 5.65
C GLY A 113 2.88 8.69 4.98
N SER A 114 2.72 7.41 5.35
CA SER A 114 3.37 6.29 4.66
C SER A 114 2.65 5.98 3.35
N THR A 115 3.41 5.52 2.35
CA THR A 115 2.91 5.36 0.97
C THR A 115 3.24 3.99 0.38
N ASN A 116 2.37 3.46 -0.48
CA ASN A 116 2.63 2.21 -1.23
C ASN A 116 2.00 2.23 -2.63
N THR A 117 2.59 1.51 -3.60
CA THR A 117 2.19 1.44 -5.02
C THR A 117 2.11 0.01 -5.54
#